data_AF-A0ABD4TM65-F1
#
_entry.id   AF-A0ABD4TM65-F1
#
_cell.length_a   1.000
_cell.length_b   1.000
_cell.length_c   1.000
_cell.angle_alpha   90.00
_cell.angle_beta   90.00
_cell.angle_gamma   90.00
#
_symmetry.space_group_name_H-M   'P 1'
#
loop_
_entity.id
_entity.type
_entity.pdbx_description
1 polymer ?
#
loop_
_entity_poly.entity_id
_entity_poly.type
_entity_poly.pdbx_seq_one_letter_code
_entity_poly.pdbx_strand_id
1 'polypeptide(L)'
;MNTPPFLKNLPQDVAQWILPVLTTLISLAVGLGIIASSGQLGSSKVDVPSVGTDAPKEAVPATGEALTTALNTTWAPLPLYDGATVQFVKEDKGYVLVGGPCNGYGVGFTIDEATGAVSTFKTPTTRKACPSEDTIWENTTSDLLKQTTSLKVLGQDKLFAVGPEGTLELVVKN
;
A
#
# COMPACT_ATOMS: atom_id res chain seq x y z
N MET A 1 -42.19 44.48 45.53
CA MET A 1 -41.12 45.04 44.69
C MET A 1 -41.15 44.32 43.34
N ASN A 2 -41.38 45.11 42.27
CA ASN A 2 -41.11 44.94 40.84
C ASN A 2 -41.40 43.61 40.08
N THR A 3 -42.27 43.72 39.09
CA THR A 3 -42.53 42.86 37.90
C THR A 3 -41.53 43.17 36.74
N PRO A 4 -41.57 42.51 35.54
CA PRO A 4 -41.29 41.12 35.09
C PRO A 4 -40.29 41.16 33.88
N PRO A 5 -40.39 40.48 32.69
CA PRO A 5 -40.85 39.13 32.27
C PRO A 5 -39.80 38.39 31.38
N PHE A 6 -39.96 37.09 31.09
CA PHE A 6 -39.59 36.57 29.75
C PHE A 6 -40.46 35.36 29.37
N LEU A 7 -41.54 35.69 28.64
CA LEU A 7 -42.12 34.98 27.50
C LEU A 7 -42.12 33.44 27.52
N LYS A 8 -43.21 32.88 28.09
CA LYS A 8 -43.85 31.67 27.56
C LYS A 8 -44.74 32.08 26.38
N ASN A 9 -44.54 31.45 25.22
CA ASN A 9 -45.56 31.03 24.24
C ASN A 9 -44.97 30.99 22.83
N LEU A 10 -44.97 29.80 22.19
CA LEU A 10 -45.45 29.53 20.82
C LEU A 10 -45.11 28.05 20.44
N PRO A 11 -45.81 27.44 19.47
CA PRO A 11 -46.50 26.17 19.64
C PRO A 11 -45.94 25.04 18.75
N GLN A 12 -46.48 23.84 18.97
CA GLN A 12 -46.44 22.73 18.03
C GLN A 12 -47.12 23.12 16.71
N ASP A 13 -46.40 22.98 15.59
CA ASP A 13 -46.81 22.44 14.28
C ASP A 13 -45.89 23.00 13.20
N VAL A 14 -45.30 22.13 12.35
CA VAL A 14 -45.13 22.20 10.88
C VAL A 14 -44.37 20.91 10.52
N ALA A 15 -45.03 19.81 10.17
CA ALA A 15 -45.52 19.47 8.84
C ALA A 15 -44.44 19.41 7.74
N GLN A 16 -44.07 18.17 7.37
CA GLN A 16 -43.58 17.73 6.06
C GLN A 16 -42.27 18.34 5.52
N TRP A 17 -41.64 17.55 4.64
CA TRP A 17 -41.07 17.93 3.34
C TRP A 17 -39.70 17.28 3.05
N ILE A 18 -39.78 16.34 2.09
CA ILE A 18 -38.88 16.15 0.94
C ILE A 18 -37.58 15.39 1.15
N LEU A 19 -37.62 14.12 0.73
CA LEU A 19 -36.53 13.49 -0.04
C LEU A 19 -36.40 14.17 -1.41
N PRO A 20 -35.19 14.58 -1.82
CA PRO A 20 -34.81 14.59 -3.22
C PRO A 20 -33.76 13.50 -3.49
N VAL A 21 -34.17 12.51 -4.27
CA VAL A 21 -33.29 11.77 -5.17
C VAL A 21 -32.73 12.79 -6.16
N LEU A 22 -31.40 12.96 -6.27
CA LEU A 22 -30.80 13.37 -7.54
C LEU A 22 -29.31 13.05 -7.64
N THR A 23 -29.05 12.24 -8.66
CA THR A 23 -27.83 11.87 -9.37
C THR A 23 -26.89 13.04 -9.72
N THR A 24 -25.58 12.83 -9.60
CA THR A 24 -24.58 13.54 -10.41
C THR A 24 -23.32 12.71 -10.69
N LEU A 25 -23.24 12.30 -11.97
CA LEU A 25 -22.11 12.29 -12.89
C LEU A 25 -20.92 11.33 -12.68
N ILE A 26 -20.92 10.34 -13.56
CA ILE A 26 -19.78 9.61 -14.11
C ILE A 26 -18.80 10.63 -14.73
N SER A 27 -17.59 10.71 -14.20
CA SER A 27 -16.44 11.27 -14.92
C SER A 27 -15.57 10.11 -15.41
N LEU A 28 -15.79 9.73 -16.67
CA LEU A 28 -14.83 8.98 -17.47
C LEU A 28 -13.62 9.88 -17.73
N ALA A 29 -12.55 9.71 -16.96
CA ALA A 29 -11.23 10.18 -17.36
C ALA A 29 -10.52 9.01 -18.05
N VAL A 30 -10.63 8.99 -19.38
CA VAL A 30 -9.80 8.22 -20.28
C VAL A 30 -8.38 8.78 -20.17
N GLY A 31 -7.59 8.23 -19.25
CA GLY A 31 -6.14 8.44 -19.18
C GLY A 31 -5.47 7.52 -20.19
N LEU A 32 -5.34 8.01 -21.43
CA LEU A 32 -4.61 7.39 -22.52
C LEU A 32 -3.23 6.91 -22.06
N GLY A 33 -2.95 5.64 -22.33
CA GLY A 33 -1.62 5.08 -22.22
C GLY A 33 -0.64 5.84 -23.11
N ILE A 34 0.48 6.23 -22.51
CA ILE A 34 1.74 6.44 -23.22
C ILE A 34 2.80 5.66 -22.43
N ILE A 35 2.87 4.35 -22.66
CA ILE A 35 4.11 3.63 -22.42
C ILE A 35 4.98 3.95 -23.64
N ALA A 36 5.78 5.00 -23.54
CA ALA A 36 6.85 5.25 -24.49
C ALA A 36 7.93 4.17 -24.28
N SER A 37 7.78 3.02 -24.96
CA SER A 37 8.86 2.07 -25.11
C SER A 37 9.82 2.56 -26.21
N SER A 38 10.67 3.53 -25.89
CA SER A 38 11.83 3.84 -26.73
C SER A 38 12.86 2.74 -26.54
N GLY A 39 12.94 1.83 -27.51
CA GLY A 39 14.00 0.85 -27.60
C GLY A 39 15.29 1.47 -28.13
N GLN A 40 16.42 1.20 -27.48
CA GLN A 40 17.73 1.24 -28.13
C GLN A 40 18.75 0.33 -27.42
N LEU A 41 19.13 -0.74 -28.13
CA LEU A 41 20.43 -1.42 -28.18
C LEU A 41 21.09 -1.90 -26.86
N GLY A 42 21.04 -3.21 -26.64
CA GLY A 42 22.09 -3.96 -25.92
C GLY A 42 22.17 -3.73 -24.41
N SER A 43 21.10 -4.03 -23.67
CA SER A 43 21.18 -4.20 -22.23
C SER A 43 20.18 -5.28 -21.86
N SER A 44 20.62 -6.35 -21.18
CA SER A 44 19.71 -7.33 -20.58
C SER A 44 18.71 -6.55 -19.73
N LYS A 45 17.47 -6.42 -20.21
CA LYS A 45 16.43 -5.69 -19.50
C LYS A 45 16.07 -6.55 -18.29
N VAL A 46 16.53 -6.14 -17.12
CA VAL A 46 16.05 -6.69 -15.86
C VAL A 46 14.62 -6.18 -15.71
N ASP A 47 13.66 -7.10 -15.74
CA ASP A 47 12.27 -6.77 -15.43
C ASP A 47 12.18 -6.48 -13.93
N VAL A 48 11.83 -5.24 -13.57
CA VAL A 48 11.74 -4.78 -12.18
C VAL A 48 10.28 -4.46 -11.82
N PRO A 49 9.93 -4.47 -10.51
CA PRO A 49 8.60 -4.05 -10.08
C PRO A 49 8.27 -2.65 -10.59
N SER A 50 7.08 -2.51 -11.19
CA SER A 50 6.62 -1.22 -11.74
C SER A 50 6.06 -0.32 -10.63
N VAL A 51 6.35 0.97 -10.74
CA VAL A 51 5.77 2.04 -9.91
C VAL A 51 4.32 2.37 -10.31
N GLY A 52 3.79 1.81 -11.40
CA GLY A 52 2.54 2.28 -11.99
C GLY A 52 1.39 1.27 -11.93
N THR A 53 0.74 1.12 -10.76
CA THR A 53 -0.65 0.68 -10.64
C THR A 53 -1.16 0.98 -9.24
N ASP A 54 -2.34 1.57 -9.11
CA ASP A 54 -3.10 1.53 -7.86
C ASP A 54 -3.38 0.06 -7.51
N ALA A 55 -3.43 -0.26 -6.21
CA ALA A 55 -3.98 -1.54 -5.78
C ALA A 55 -5.38 -1.75 -6.38
N PRO A 56 -5.77 -3.00 -6.73
CA PRO A 56 -7.11 -3.31 -7.20
C PRO A 56 -8.19 -2.73 -6.28
N LYS A 57 -9.33 -2.31 -6.84
CA LYS A 57 -10.42 -1.70 -6.05
C LYS A 57 -11.01 -2.67 -5.03
N GLU A 58 -10.88 -3.95 -5.30
CA GLU A 58 -11.30 -5.06 -4.47
C GLU A 58 -10.32 -5.34 -3.33
N ALA A 59 -9.09 -4.81 -3.39
CA ALA A 59 -8.12 -4.95 -2.32
C ALA A 59 -8.53 -4.11 -1.11
N VAL A 60 -8.63 -4.77 0.05
CA VAL A 60 -9.07 -4.18 1.31
C VAL A 60 -7.88 -3.94 2.23
N PRO A 61 -7.94 -2.98 3.17
CA PRO A 61 -6.89 -2.79 4.16
C PRO A 61 -6.55 -4.10 4.90
N ALA A 62 -5.27 -4.38 5.06
CA ALA A 62 -4.80 -5.54 5.81
C ALA A 62 -4.96 -5.27 7.31
N THR A 63 -6.02 -5.81 7.91
CA THR A 63 -6.33 -5.67 9.34
C THR A 63 -6.74 -7.02 9.94
N GLY A 64 -6.74 -7.13 11.28
CA GLY A 64 -7.18 -8.34 11.99
C GLY A 64 -6.48 -9.62 11.51
N GLU A 65 -7.25 -10.69 11.28
CA GLU A 65 -6.73 -11.98 10.83
C GLU A 65 -6.02 -11.92 9.47
N ALA A 66 -6.48 -11.05 8.57
CA ALA A 66 -5.84 -10.87 7.27
C ALA A 66 -4.44 -10.26 7.42
N LEU A 67 -4.26 -9.30 8.33
CA LEU A 67 -2.95 -8.77 8.67
C LEU A 67 -2.07 -9.83 9.32
N THR A 68 -2.59 -10.59 10.28
CA THR A 68 -1.84 -11.69 10.92
C THR A 68 -1.37 -12.71 9.89
N THR A 69 -2.23 -13.09 8.94
CA THR A 69 -1.87 -14.00 7.85
C THR A 69 -0.77 -13.37 6.99
N ALA A 70 -0.92 -12.10 6.62
CA ALA A 70 0.05 -11.41 5.79
C ALA A 70 1.44 -11.31 6.44
N LEU A 71 1.50 -11.03 7.75
CA LEU A 71 2.76 -10.92 8.48
C LEU A 71 3.47 -12.28 8.66
N ASN A 72 2.72 -13.39 8.67
CA ASN A 72 3.28 -14.74 8.80
C ASN A 72 3.55 -15.43 7.45
N THR A 73 3.31 -14.74 6.34
CA THR A 73 3.47 -15.28 4.99
C THR A 73 4.81 -14.83 4.40
N THR A 74 5.48 -15.74 3.68
CA THR A 74 6.60 -15.35 2.81
C THR A 74 6.05 -14.91 1.46
N TRP A 75 6.39 -13.69 1.07
CA TRP A 75 5.92 -13.07 -0.16
C TRP A 75 7.02 -13.04 -1.22
N ALA A 76 6.62 -13.03 -2.49
CA ALA A 76 7.47 -12.76 -3.64
C ALA A 76 6.94 -11.52 -4.37
N PRO A 77 7.73 -10.45 -4.52
CA PRO A 77 7.31 -9.29 -5.29
C PRO A 77 7.16 -9.61 -6.78
N LEU A 78 6.24 -8.93 -7.46
CA LEU A 78 6.07 -9.04 -8.91
C LEU A 78 6.82 -7.93 -9.67
N PRO A 79 7.44 -8.23 -10.84
CA PRO A 79 7.59 -9.56 -11.44
C PRO A 79 8.49 -10.46 -10.59
N LEU A 80 8.22 -11.77 -10.64
CA LEU A 80 8.98 -12.76 -9.88
C LEU A 80 10.45 -12.72 -10.27
N TYR A 81 11.32 -12.76 -9.26
CA TYR A 81 12.77 -12.75 -9.42
C TYR A 81 13.40 -13.72 -8.44
N ASP A 82 14.41 -14.46 -8.90
CA ASP A 82 15.05 -15.48 -8.08
C ASP A 82 15.72 -14.87 -6.85
N GLY A 83 15.53 -15.51 -5.69
CA GLY A 83 16.03 -14.99 -4.42
C GLY A 83 15.24 -13.79 -3.86
N ALA A 84 14.34 -13.18 -4.62
CA ALA A 84 13.50 -12.11 -4.11
C ALA A 84 12.36 -12.67 -3.23
N THR A 85 12.39 -12.31 -1.95
CA THR A 85 11.30 -12.58 -1.00
C THR A 85 11.10 -11.40 -0.09
N VAL A 86 9.91 -11.24 0.48
CA VAL A 86 9.64 -10.34 1.59
C VAL A 86 9.04 -11.15 2.73
N GLN A 87 9.68 -11.09 3.89
CA GLN A 87 9.21 -11.67 5.15
C GLN A 87 9.16 -10.59 6.22
N PHE A 88 8.15 -10.64 7.09
CA PHE A 88 8.02 -9.71 8.21
C PHE A 88 8.55 -10.38 9.48
N VAL A 89 9.63 -9.83 10.04
CA VAL A 89 10.19 -10.30 11.32
C VAL A 89 9.88 -9.30 12.41
N LYS A 90 9.17 -9.73 13.45
CA LYS A 90 8.82 -8.86 14.58
C LYS A 90 10.06 -8.50 15.39
N GLU A 91 10.23 -7.22 15.65
CA GLU A 91 11.31 -6.59 16.42
C GLU A 91 10.74 -5.48 17.32
N ASP A 92 11.55 -4.93 18.22
CA ASP A 92 11.11 -3.91 19.20
C ASP A 92 10.44 -2.68 18.57
N LYS A 93 10.91 -2.26 17.40
CA LYS A 93 10.43 -1.06 16.69
C LYS A 93 9.24 -1.33 15.76
N GLY A 94 8.93 -2.60 15.48
CA GLY A 94 7.93 -2.98 14.47
C GLY A 94 8.31 -4.27 13.77
N TYR A 95 8.12 -4.32 12.46
CA TYR A 95 8.47 -5.47 11.63
C TYR A 95 9.63 -5.10 10.71
N VAL A 96 10.75 -5.81 10.79
CA VAL A 96 11.84 -5.68 9.82
C VAL A 96 11.49 -6.51 8.59
N LEU A 97 11.64 -5.93 7.41
CA LEU A 97 11.45 -6.66 6.16
C LEU A 97 12.75 -7.37 5.80
N VAL A 98 12.69 -8.70 5.81
CA VAL A 98 13.81 -9.58 5.49
C VAL A 98 13.63 -10.19 4.10
N GLY A 99 14.73 -10.30 3.37
CA GLY A 99 14.78 -10.89 2.03
C GLY A 99 15.70 -10.10 1.12
N GLY A 100 15.29 -9.89 -0.13
CA GLY A 100 16.11 -9.30 -1.18
C GLY A 100 17.11 -10.30 -1.79
N PRO A 101 17.40 -10.20 -3.10
CA PRO A 101 18.28 -11.15 -3.79
C PRO A 101 19.73 -11.10 -3.30
N CYS A 102 20.19 -10.02 -2.64
CA CYS A 102 21.60 -9.93 -2.23
C CYS A 102 21.87 -9.28 -0.86
N ASN A 103 21.55 -7.98 -0.69
CA ASN A 103 21.91 -7.22 0.52
C ASN A 103 20.73 -6.97 1.47
N GLY A 104 19.52 -7.18 1.00
CA GLY A 104 18.28 -6.89 1.70
C GLY A 104 17.78 -5.46 1.54
N TYR A 105 16.50 -5.26 1.84
CA TYR A 105 15.79 -4.04 1.49
C TYR A 105 16.09 -2.83 2.39
N GLY A 106 16.62 -3.04 3.60
CA GLY A 106 17.00 -1.94 4.50
C GLY A 106 15.82 -1.12 5.03
N VAL A 107 14.64 -1.73 5.12
CA VAL A 107 13.39 -1.11 5.57
C VAL A 107 12.68 -1.96 6.61
N GLY A 108 12.00 -1.30 7.54
CA GLY A 108 11.07 -1.90 8.49
C GLY A 108 9.80 -1.07 8.61
N PHE A 109 8.71 -1.69 9.04
CA PHE A 109 7.38 -1.11 9.16
C PHE A 109 6.90 -1.07 10.61
N THR A 110 6.35 0.07 11.02
CA THR A 110 5.41 0.15 12.12
C THR A 110 4.01 0.17 11.50
N ILE A 111 3.14 -0.74 11.93
CA ILE A 111 1.82 -0.96 11.32
C ILE A 111 0.75 -0.65 12.36
N ASP A 112 -0.21 0.19 12.00
CA ASP A 112 -1.46 0.34 12.75
C ASP A 112 -2.40 -0.81 12.37
N GLU A 113 -2.57 -1.76 13.29
CA GLU A 113 -3.34 -2.99 13.06
C GLU A 113 -4.83 -2.75 12.83
N ALA A 114 -5.37 -1.59 13.26
CA ALA A 114 -6.77 -1.26 13.08
C ALA A 114 -7.08 -0.72 11.68
N THR A 115 -6.09 -0.10 11.02
CA THR A 115 -6.28 0.60 9.73
C THR A 115 -5.45 0.01 8.60
N GLY A 116 -4.42 -0.78 8.91
CA GLY A 116 -3.42 -1.23 7.94
C GLY A 116 -2.48 -0.09 7.49
N ALA A 117 -2.48 1.05 8.17
CA ALA A 117 -1.57 2.15 7.89
C ALA A 117 -0.13 1.80 8.29
N VAL A 118 0.83 2.27 7.50
CA VAL A 118 2.25 1.98 7.65
C VAL A 118 3.05 3.26 7.83
N SER A 119 3.97 3.23 8.80
CA SER A 119 5.11 4.14 8.86
C SER A 119 6.40 3.35 8.67
N THR A 120 7.32 3.87 7.88
CA THR A 120 8.57 3.16 7.55
C THR A 120 9.75 3.65 8.39
N PHE A 121 10.71 2.76 8.62
CA PHE A 121 12.00 3.10 9.24
C PHE A 121 13.14 2.37 8.52
N LYS A 122 14.34 2.92 8.61
CA LYS A 122 15.54 2.32 8.02
C LYS A 122 16.05 1.16 8.85
N THR A 123 16.51 0.10 8.20
CA THR A 123 17.20 -1.04 8.82
C THR A 123 18.57 -1.25 8.18
N PRO A 124 19.54 -1.88 8.87
CA PRO A 124 20.83 -2.20 8.28
C PRO A 124 20.69 -3.17 7.10
N THR A 125 21.53 -3.01 6.09
CA THR A 125 21.72 -3.96 4.98
C THR A 125 23.12 -4.55 5.01
N THR A 126 23.34 -5.66 4.31
CA THR A 126 24.71 -6.12 4.07
C THR A 126 25.38 -5.29 2.97
N ARG A 127 26.69 -5.49 2.78
CA ARG A 127 27.47 -4.85 1.71
C ARG A 127 28.30 -5.89 0.95
N LYS A 128 27.61 -6.87 0.39
CA LYS A 128 28.21 -7.91 -0.46
C LYS A 128 28.40 -7.35 -1.88
N ALA A 129 29.37 -7.91 -2.60
CA ALA A 129 29.46 -7.71 -4.04
C ALA A 129 28.36 -8.53 -4.72
N CYS A 130 27.43 -7.87 -5.40
CA CYS A 130 26.26 -8.48 -6.02
C CYS A 130 26.33 -8.32 -7.55
N PRO A 131 25.70 -9.24 -8.30
CA PRO A 131 25.34 -8.99 -9.69
C PRO A 131 24.63 -7.64 -9.84
N SER A 132 24.84 -6.97 -10.98
CA SER A 132 24.20 -5.68 -11.26
C SER A 132 22.68 -5.80 -11.32
N GLU A 133 22.19 -6.92 -11.85
CA GLU A 133 20.76 -7.25 -11.93
C GLU A 133 20.10 -7.35 -10.55
N ASP A 134 20.70 -8.10 -9.62
CA ASP A 134 20.22 -8.18 -8.23
C ASP A 134 20.19 -6.81 -7.58
N THR A 135 21.22 -6.00 -7.81
CA THR A 135 21.32 -4.66 -7.24
C THR A 135 20.23 -3.73 -7.77
N ILE A 136 19.97 -3.75 -9.08
CA ILE A 136 18.92 -2.95 -9.72
C ILE A 136 17.56 -3.37 -9.16
N TRP A 137 17.28 -4.67 -9.15
CA TRP A 137 16.00 -5.22 -8.71
C TRP A 137 15.74 -4.97 -7.21
N GLU A 138 16.74 -5.19 -6.36
CA GLU A 138 16.65 -4.98 -4.91
C GLU A 138 16.44 -3.51 -4.56
N ASN A 139 17.14 -2.59 -5.24
CA ASN A 139 16.98 -1.16 -5.02
C ASN A 139 15.59 -0.67 -5.41
N THR A 140 15.07 -1.08 -6.58
CA THR A 140 13.70 -0.72 -7.00
C THR A 140 12.66 -1.20 -6.00
N THR A 141 12.77 -2.44 -5.53
CA THR A 141 11.85 -3.00 -4.53
C THR A 141 11.99 -2.28 -3.18
N SER A 142 13.23 -2.03 -2.74
CA SER A 142 13.54 -1.30 -1.52
C SER A 142 12.92 0.11 -1.54
N ASP A 143 12.99 0.80 -2.67
CA ASP A 143 12.44 2.15 -2.82
C ASP A 143 10.91 2.16 -2.76
N LEU A 144 10.24 1.17 -3.36
CA LEU A 144 8.78 1.02 -3.22
C LEU A 144 8.37 0.71 -1.76
N LEU A 145 9.10 -0.19 -1.10
CA LEU A 145 8.83 -0.55 0.30
C LEU A 145 9.05 0.65 1.25
N LYS A 146 10.10 1.46 1.04
CA LYS A 146 10.35 2.67 1.86
C LYS A 146 9.21 3.69 1.79
N GLN A 147 8.46 3.69 0.70
CA GLN A 147 7.39 4.64 0.43
C GLN A 147 6.01 4.10 0.83
N THR A 148 5.94 2.88 1.35
CA THR A 148 4.68 2.25 1.74
C THR A 148 4.02 3.02 2.87
N THR A 149 2.76 3.39 2.67
CA THR A 149 1.90 4.08 3.64
C THR A 149 0.71 3.23 4.07
N SER A 150 0.39 2.15 3.34
CA SER A 150 -0.66 1.21 3.71
C SER A 150 -0.41 -0.19 3.15
N LEU A 151 -0.84 -1.20 3.90
CA LEU A 151 -0.95 -2.57 3.40
C LEU A 151 -2.40 -2.89 3.05
N LYS A 152 -2.59 -3.49 1.88
CA LYS A 152 -3.87 -4.06 1.45
C LYS A 152 -3.71 -5.50 1.03
N VAL A 153 -4.77 -6.28 1.16
CA VAL A 153 -4.82 -7.68 0.71
C VAL A 153 -5.93 -7.86 -0.30
N LEU A 154 -5.74 -8.81 -1.22
CA LEU A 154 -6.80 -9.37 -2.05
C LEU A 154 -6.75 -10.88 -1.86
N GLY A 155 -7.75 -11.43 -1.16
CA GLY A 155 -7.70 -12.83 -0.76
C GLY A 155 -6.57 -13.12 0.24
N GLN A 156 -6.04 -14.35 0.19
CA GLN A 156 -4.93 -14.81 1.03
C GLN A 156 -3.61 -14.90 0.24
N ASP A 157 -3.67 -14.73 -1.08
CA ASP A 157 -2.58 -14.98 -2.02
C ASP A 157 -1.89 -13.71 -2.51
N LYS A 158 -2.46 -12.53 -2.22
CA LYS A 158 -1.92 -11.23 -2.65
C LYS A 158 -1.87 -10.20 -1.55
N LEU A 159 -0.72 -9.56 -1.44
CA LEU A 159 -0.44 -8.40 -0.58
C LEU A 159 -0.02 -7.23 -1.46
N PHE A 160 -0.44 -6.04 -1.07
CA PHE A 160 -0.13 -4.80 -1.76
C PHE A 160 0.48 -3.82 -0.77
N ALA A 161 1.74 -3.45 -1.01
CA ALA A 161 2.41 -2.36 -0.32
C ALA A 161 2.16 -1.07 -1.09
N VAL A 162 1.18 -0.30 -0.62
CA VAL A 162 0.68 0.91 -1.29
C VAL A 162 1.44 2.13 -0.82
N GLY A 163 1.95 2.93 -1.75
CA GLY A 163 2.61 4.20 -1.50
C GLY A 163 2.16 5.29 -2.48
N PRO A 164 2.63 6.53 -2.31
CA PRO A 164 2.25 7.66 -3.16
C PRO A 164 2.75 7.52 -4.61
N GLU A 165 3.89 6.87 -4.80
CA GLU A 165 4.49 6.66 -6.13
C GLU A 165 4.03 5.37 -6.79
N GLY A 166 3.14 4.58 -6.16
CA GLY A 166 2.67 3.32 -6.70
C GLY A 166 2.42 2.23 -5.68
N THR A 167 2.02 1.06 -6.19
CA THR A 167 1.80 -0.14 -5.38
C THR A 167 2.77 -1.24 -5.77
N LEU A 168 3.46 -1.81 -4.79
CA LEU A 168 4.19 -3.06 -4.95
C LEU A 168 3.23 -4.24 -4.71
N GLU A 169 2.97 -5.02 -5.75
CA GLU A 169 2.23 -6.29 -5.64
C GLU A 169 3.16 -7.42 -5.21
N LEU A 170 2.70 -8.20 -4.24
CA LEU A 170 3.37 -9.32 -3.62
C LEU A 170 2.45 -10.53 -3.68
N VAL A 171 2.97 -11.67 -4.10
CA VAL A 171 2.23 -12.95 -4.14
C VAL A 171 2.83 -13.96 -3.17
N VAL A 172 2.04 -14.91 -2.68
CA VAL A 172 2.55 -15.97 -1.80
C VAL A 172 3.69 -16.72 -2.49
N LYS A 173 4.81 -16.89 -1.78
CA LYS A 173 5.90 -17.75 -2.20
C LYS A 173 5.67 -19.16 -1.68
N ASN A 174 5.42 -20.09 -2.61
CA ASN A 174 5.30 -21.53 -2.33
C ASN A 174 6.67 -22.19 -2.18
#